data_AF-A0A7V9BPM7-F1
#
_entry.id   AF-A0A7V9BPM7-F1
#
_cell.length_a   1.000
_cell.length_b   1.000
_cell.length_c   1.000
_cell.angle_alpha   90.00
_cell.angle_beta   90.00
_cell.angle_gamma   90.00
#
_symmetry.space_group_name_H-M   'P 1'
#
loop_
_entity.id
_entity.type
_entity.pdbx_description
1 polymer ?
#
loop_
_entity_poly.entity_id
_entity_poly.type
_entity_poly.pdbx_seq_one_letter_code
_entity_poly.pdbx_strand_id
1 'polypeptide(L)'
;MDTSARWTTLGSDGGHVLLDGFHVIKHALRFGADVPLIITSARSEVLDLATRLAPDLQAGLAERLHEVDAATLVALTGSGHHTQVAGLGARPDVGPDLLAGERRRAPA
;
A
#
# COMPACT_ATOMS: atom_id res chain seq x y z
N MET A 1 14.44 -6.17 12.12
CA MET A 1 14.89 -5.26 11.05
C MET A 1 14.18 -3.94 11.26
N ASP A 2 14.89 -2.82 11.16
CA ASP A 2 14.28 -1.49 11.25
C ASP A 2 13.29 -1.24 10.09
N THR A 3 12.22 -0.49 10.33
CA THR A 3 11.13 -0.25 9.36
C THR A 3 11.68 0.37 8.08
N SER A 4 12.57 1.34 8.18
CA SER A 4 13.18 2.02 7.03
C SER A 4 14.07 1.09 6.22
N ALA A 5 14.87 0.25 6.90
CA ALA A 5 15.68 -0.76 6.21
C ALA A 5 14.79 -1.76 5.46
N ARG A 6 13.70 -2.24 6.08
CA ARG A 6 12.74 -3.18 5.46
C ARG A 6 12.07 -2.54 4.24
N TRP A 7 11.68 -1.27 4.35
CA TRP A 7 11.11 -0.51 3.24
C TRP A 7 12.08 -0.45 2.06
N THR A 8 13.33 -0.03 2.30
CA THR A 8 14.34 0.07 1.25
C THR A 8 14.58 -1.27 0.55
N THR A 9 14.64 -2.38 1.30
CA THR A 9 14.80 -3.71 0.72
C THR A 9 13.65 -4.09 -0.20
N LEU A 10 12.40 -3.96 0.27
CA LEU A 10 11.21 -4.29 -0.52
C LEU A 10 11.04 -3.36 -1.72
N GLY A 11 11.28 -2.06 -1.55
CA GLY A 11 11.16 -1.07 -2.63
C GLY A 11 12.21 -1.22 -3.74
N SER A 12 13.34 -1.88 -3.46
CA SER A 12 14.43 -2.05 -4.43
C SER A 12 14.43 -3.42 -5.13
N ASP A 13 13.62 -4.37 -4.69
CA ASP A 13 13.62 -5.74 -5.25
C ASP A 13 12.96 -5.84 -6.63
N GLY A 14 12.31 -4.76 -7.08
CA GLY A 14 11.58 -4.70 -8.34
C GLY A 14 10.31 -5.54 -8.35
N GLY A 15 9.97 -6.23 -7.27
CA GLY A 15 8.75 -7.02 -7.06
C GLY A 15 7.67 -6.28 -6.27
N HIS A 16 7.93 -5.08 -5.78
CA HIS A 16 6.94 -4.24 -5.10
C HIS A 16 6.72 -2.89 -5.78
N VAL A 17 5.54 -2.30 -5.54
CA VAL A 17 5.15 -0.96 -6.02
C VAL A 17 4.70 -0.09 -4.86
N LEU A 18 4.97 1.21 -4.96
CA LEU A 18 4.48 2.21 -4.00
C LEU A 18 2.98 2.40 -4.15
N LEU A 19 2.27 2.28 -3.04
CA LEU A 19 0.85 2.62 -2.87
C LEU A 19 0.77 3.88 -2.01
N ASP A 20 0.67 5.05 -2.64
CA ASP A 20 0.65 6.34 -1.93
C ASP A 20 -0.78 6.71 -1.53
N GLY A 21 -1.01 6.87 -0.22
CA GLY A 21 -2.27 7.31 0.35
C GLY A 21 -3.26 6.21 0.73
N PHE A 22 -4.15 6.55 1.68
CA PHE A 22 -5.09 5.61 2.28
C PHE A 22 -6.08 5.03 1.26
N HIS A 23 -6.54 5.85 0.31
CA HIS A 23 -7.50 5.40 -0.70
C HIS A 23 -6.94 4.24 -1.54
N VAL A 24 -5.69 4.35 -1.97
CA VAL A 24 -5.01 3.34 -2.77
C VAL A 24 -4.83 2.06 -1.97
N ILE A 25 -4.29 2.15 -0.75
CA ILE A 25 -4.09 1.01 0.14
C ILE A 25 -5.40 0.28 0.42
N LYS A 26 -6.46 1.01 0.76
CA LYS A 26 -7.79 0.44 1.03
C LYS A 26 -8.30 -0.36 -0.17
N HIS A 27 -8.20 0.19 -1.38
CA HIS A 27 -8.65 -0.52 -2.58
C HIS A 27 -7.75 -1.72 -2.90
N ALA A 28 -6.43 -1.59 -2.75
CA ALA A 28 -5.51 -2.71 -2.93
C ALA A 28 -5.87 -3.88 -2.01
N LEU A 29 -6.06 -3.62 -0.71
CA LEU A 29 -6.45 -4.65 0.27
C LEU A 29 -7.83 -5.26 -0.03
N ARG A 30 -8.83 -4.46 -0.41
CA ARG A 30 -10.16 -4.98 -0.82
C ARG A 30 -10.13 -5.80 -2.10
N PHE A 31 -9.16 -5.55 -2.97
CA PHE A 31 -8.93 -6.35 -4.16
C PHE A 31 -8.00 -7.54 -3.92
N GLY A 32 -7.60 -7.79 -2.67
CA GLY A 32 -6.78 -8.94 -2.29
C GLY A 32 -5.30 -8.79 -2.64
N ALA A 33 -4.81 -7.56 -2.86
CA ALA A 33 -3.39 -7.33 -3.04
C ALA A 33 -2.62 -7.65 -1.75
N ASP A 34 -1.45 -8.25 -1.90
CA ASP A 34 -0.51 -8.39 -0.79
C ASP A 34 0.21 -7.07 -0.55
N VAL A 35 0.09 -6.54 0.67
CA VAL A 35 0.69 -5.27 1.10
C VAL A 35 1.49 -5.54 2.38
N PRO A 36 2.71 -6.09 2.27
CA PRO A 36 3.46 -6.60 3.43
C PRO A 36 3.95 -5.52 4.39
N LEU A 37 4.01 -4.26 3.97
CA LEU A 37 4.48 -3.15 4.78
C LEU A 37 3.69 -1.88 4.48
N ILE A 38 3.14 -1.25 5.52
CA ILE A 38 2.45 0.04 5.46
C ILE A 38 3.08 0.96 6.50
N ILE A 39 3.49 2.16 6.11
CA ILE A 39 4.09 3.16 6.98
C ILE A 39 3.22 4.41 7.06
N THR A 40 3.27 5.10 8.19
CA THR A 40 2.54 6.35 8.41
C THR A 40 3.26 7.24 9.41
N SER A 41 3.03 8.55 9.32
CA SER A 41 3.42 9.53 10.35
C SER A 41 2.27 9.97 11.26
N ALA A 42 1.07 9.41 11.09
CA ALA A 42 -0.13 9.77 11.83
C ALA A 42 -1.00 8.52 12.10
N ARG A 43 -0.49 7.58 12.91
CA ARG A 43 -1.11 6.26 13.09
C ARG A 43 -2.58 6.32 13.52
N SER A 44 -2.89 7.14 14.52
CA SER A 44 -4.27 7.27 15.03
C SER A 44 -5.22 7.77 13.95
N GLU A 45 -4.82 8.80 13.20
CA GLU A 45 -5.65 9.41 12.15
C GLU A 45 -5.95 8.41 11.01
N VAL A 46 -4.98 7.57 10.65
CA VAL A 46 -5.17 6.51 9.65
C VAL A 46 -6.14 5.44 10.16
N LEU A 47 -6.06 5.05 11.44
CA LEU A 47 -6.99 4.08 12.02
C LEU A 47 -8.41 4.63 12.19
N ASP A 48 -8.55 5.92 12.49
CA ASP A 48 -9.84 6.62 12.51
C ASP A 48 -10.44 6.71 11.10
N LEU A 49 -9.59 6.97 10.09
CA LEU A 49 -10.00 6.95 8.69
C LEU A 49 -10.44 5.54 8.25
N ALA A 50 -9.72 4.50 8.69
CA ALA A 50 -10.10 3.11 8.47
C ALA A 50 -11.44 2.78 9.12
N THR A 51 -11.65 3.15 10.39
CA THR A 51 -12.94 2.93 11.07
C THR A 51 -14.11 3.55 10.31
N ARG A 52 -13.93 4.74 9.74
CA ARG A 52 -15.00 5.45 9.00
C ARG A 52 -15.23 4.94 7.58
N LEU A 53 -14.16 4.61 6.85
CA LEU A 53 -14.23 4.36 5.40
C LEU A 53 -14.01 2.89 5.02
N ALA A 54 -13.39 2.12 5.90
CA ALA A 54 -13.07 0.71 5.72
C ALA A 54 -13.02 -0.06 7.04
N PRO A 55 -14.15 -0.13 7.78
CA PRO A 55 -14.19 -0.83 9.05
C PRO A 55 -13.82 -2.31 8.93
N ASP A 56 -14.09 -2.91 7.76
CA ASP A 56 -13.67 -4.26 7.37
C ASP A 56 -12.15 -4.47 7.39
N LEU A 57 -11.37 -3.41 7.18
CA LEU A 57 -9.91 -3.47 7.13
C LEU A 57 -9.22 -3.01 8.42
N GLN A 58 -9.94 -2.45 9.39
CA GLN A 58 -9.34 -1.72 10.52
C GLN A 58 -8.36 -2.60 11.32
N ALA A 59 -8.78 -3.80 11.71
CA ALA A 59 -7.95 -4.70 12.53
C ALA A 59 -6.71 -5.15 11.74
N GLY A 60 -6.92 -5.59 10.49
CA GLY A 60 -5.83 -6.02 9.62
C GLY A 60 -4.87 -4.90 9.23
N LEU A 61 -5.34 -3.65 9.18
CA LEU A 61 -4.49 -2.48 8.95
C LEU A 61 -3.68 -2.15 10.20
N ALA A 62 -4.28 -2.22 11.39
CA ALA A 62 -3.58 -1.97 12.66
C ALA A 62 -2.35 -2.88 12.86
N GLU A 63 -2.41 -4.13 12.40
CA GLU A 63 -1.29 -5.07 12.47
C GLU A 63 -0.14 -4.77 11.50
N ARG A 64 -0.45 -4.17 10.34
CA ARG A 64 0.50 -3.90 9.24
C ARG A 64 1.03 -2.47 9.20
N LEU A 65 0.35 -1.57 9.90
CA LEU A 65 0.70 -0.17 9.97
C LEU A 65 1.90 0.00 10.89
N HIS A 66 2.95 0.67 10.43
CA HIS A 66 4.14 1.01 11.21
C HIS A 66 4.29 2.53 11.25
N GLU A 67 4.49 3.06 12.45
CA GLU A 67 4.65 4.49 12.64
C GLU A 67 6.11 4.90 12.45
N VAL A 68 6.33 5.95 11.68
CA VAL A 68 7.61 6.59 11.42
C VAL A 68 7.43 8.11 11.54
N ASP A 69 8.50 8.87 11.73
CA ASP A 69 8.36 10.33 11.69
C ASP A 69 8.04 10.83 10.26
N ALA A 70 7.53 12.05 10.16
CA ALA A 70 7.11 12.64 8.87
C ALA A 70 8.28 12.84 7.89
N ALA A 71 9.50 13.12 8.37
CA ALA A 71 10.66 13.29 7.51
C ALA A 71 11.08 11.95 6.89
N THR A 72 11.06 10.89 7.69
CA THR A 72 11.28 9.51 7.24
C THR A 72 10.23 9.09 6.22
N LEU A 73 8.94 9.37 6.47
CA LEU A 73 7.88 9.08 5.49
C LEU A 73 8.19 9.72 4.13
N VAL A 74 8.45 11.04 4.12
CA VAL A 74 8.77 11.79 2.88
C VAL A 74 10.04 11.25 2.20
N ALA A 75 11.08 10.93 2.98
CA ALA A 75 12.32 10.39 2.44
C ALA A 75 12.12 9.03 1.76
N LEU A 76 11.24 8.19 2.31
CA LEU A 76 10.99 6.83 1.80
C LEU A 76 10.02 6.79 0.61
N THR A 77 9.08 7.73 0.52
CA THR A 77 8.03 7.75 -0.52
C THR A 77 8.30 8.76 -1.63
N GLY A 78 9.17 9.75 -1.39
CA GLY A 78 9.38 10.90 -2.27
C GLY A 78 8.24 11.93 -2.23
N SER A 79 7.19 11.71 -1.42
CA SER A 79 5.95 12.49 -1.39
C SER A 79 5.24 12.37 -0.03
N GLY A 80 4.98 13.50 0.63
CA GLY A 80 4.16 13.56 1.85
C GLY A 80 2.69 13.71 1.52
N HIS A 81 2.03 12.65 1.05
CA HIS A 81 0.63 12.70 0.63
C HIS A 81 -0.31 13.15 1.76
N HIS A 82 -1.46 13.76 1.42
CA HIS A 82 -2.39 14.37 2.39
C HIS A 82 -2.86 13.45 3.52
N THR A 83 -2.89 12.13 3.30
CA THR A 83 -3.32 11.14 4.30
C THR A 83 -2.17 10.55 5.12
N GLN A 84 -0.93 11.00 4.92
CA GLN A 84 0.24 10.62 5.72
C GLN A 84 0.47 9.11 5.86
N VAL A 85 0.15 8.33 4.81
CA VAL A 85 0.28 6.87 4.81
C VAL A 85 0.67 6.37 3.43
N ALA A 86 1.57 5.40 3.39
CA ALA A 86 2.01 4.73 2.18
C ALA A 86 2.25 3.24 2.44
N GLY A 87 2.13 2.42 1.40
CA GLY A 87 2.40 0.99 1.48
C GLY A 87 3.23 0.49 0.31
N LEU A 88 3.84 -0.68 0.50
CA LEU A 88 4.46 -1.43 -0.59
C LEU A 88 3.56 -2.62 -0.91
N GLY A 89 3.00 -2.63 -2.12
CA GLY A 89 2.19 -3.74 -2.63
C GLY A 89 3.03 -4.66 -3.50
N ALA A 90 2.88 -5.98 -3.34
CA ALA A 90 3.53 -6.94 -4.23
C ALA A 90 2.98 -6.79 -5.66
N ARG A 91 3.88 -6.68 -6.63
CA ARG A 91 3.53 -6.71 -8.05
C ARG A 91 3.17 -8.16 -8.41
N PRO A 92 1.98 -8.43 -8.95
CA PRO A 92 1.62 -9.76 -9.40
C PRO A 92 2.60 -10.26 -10.47
N ASP A 93 3.03 -11.51 -10.37
CA ASP A 93 3.77 -12.17 -11.44
C ASP A 93 2.79 -12.54 -12.56
N VAL A 94 2.75 -11.71 -13.59
CA VAL A 94 1.86 -11.87 -14.73
C VAL A 94 2.62 -12.56 -15.86
N GLY A 95 2.40 -13.86 -16.01
CA GLY A 95 2.94 -14.63 -17.13
C GLY A 95 2.38 -14.16 -18.49
N PRO A 96 3.02 -14.56 -19.61
CA PRO A 96 2.61 -14.15 -20.95
C PRO A 96 1.16 -14.52 -21.29
N ASP A 97 0.62 -15.55 -20.63
CA ASP A 97 -0.75 -16.05 -20.81
C ASP A 97 -1.83 -15.05 -20.35
N LEU A 98 -1.51 -14.10 -19.46
CA LEU A 98 -2.48 -13.09 -19.02
C LEU A 98 -2.94 -12.20 -20.19
N LEU A 99 -2.05 -11.95 -21.16
CA LEU A 99 -2.36 -11.18 -22.36
C LEU A 99 -2.94 -12.03 -23.49
N ALA A 100 -2.90 -13.36 -23.35
CA ALA A 100 -3.43 -14.31 -24.33
C ALA A 100 -4.95 -14.50 -24.21
N GLY A 101 -5.58 -13.97 -23.16
CA GLY A 101 -7.04 -13.93 -23.06
C GLY A 101 -7.68 -13.12 -24.19
N GLU A 102 -8.83 -13.57 -24.71
CA GLU A 102 -9.56 -12.83 -25.75
C GLU A 102 -9.76 -11.37 -25.32
N ARG A 103 -9.40 -10.43 -26.20
CA ARG A 103 -9.68 -9.01 -25.99
C ARG A 103 -11.19 -8.85 -25.81
N ARG A 104 -11.65 -8.62 -24.58
CA ARG A 104 -13.04 -8.24 -24.35
C ARG A 104 -13.31 -6.95 -25.11
N ARG A 105 -14.19 -7.02 -26.13
CA ARG A 105 -14.69 -5.81 -26.77
C ARG A 105 -15.40 -4.99 -25.71
N ALA A 106 -15.14 -3.67 -25.68
CA ALA A 106 -15.93 -2.77 -24.86
C ALA A 106 -17.42 -2.91 -25.25
N PRO A 107 -18.34 -2.90 -24.28
CA PRO A 107 -19.77 -2.85 -24.60
C PRO A 107 -20.06 -1.61 -25.46
N ALA A 108 -20.97 -1.78 -26.43
CA ALA A 108 -21.37 -0.76 -27.40
C ALA A 108 -22.13 0.40 -26.75
#